data_AF-A0A9D3RME5-F1
#
_entry.id   AF-A0A9D3RME5-F1
#
_cell.length_a   1.000
_cell.length_b   1.000
_cell.length_c   1.000
_cell.angle_alpha   90.00
_cell.angle_beta   90.00
_cell.angle_gamma   90.00
#
_symmetry.space_group_name_H-M   'P 1'
#
loop_
_entity.id
_entity.type
_entity.pdbx_description
1 polymer ?
#
loop_
_entity_poly.entity_id
_entity_poly.type
_entity_poly.pdbx_seq_one_letter_code
_entity_poly.pdbx_strand_id
1 'polypeptide(L)'
;METTPFNRWSEYDEEDDLVCEYDSTWEETACDSGGKNSWWNTGYRGRRNLRAAKDMQTYRHSYPEKYQSCSWDHLTDLDEEEQMVNLRFYRNEIPSSPDDMKITEFHKHWKGDYERLEYVHSYIQWLFPLQEAGMNYRAKELTKKEIEKFCKDEEAKKRLVESYELMLDFYGIRLVDKSTGRVERSEKWEERFDNLNRNTHNNLRITRILKSLGELGFKHYQAPLVKFFLEETLIHDNLKNVKQSVMDYFLFAVLDKDERRKLIEYAFRHYEPKCGMSEGPRPDVGADEDQRPEGAVEDTASGNGAGNVSSNPDDMKASDDAMICKDQEMETDEGSEMEY
;
A
#
# COMPACT_ATOMS: atom_id res chain seq x y z
N MET A 1 -68.12 -30.10 -5.84
CA MET A 1 -68.37 -28.89 -5.02
C MET A 1 -67.22 -28.89 -4.03
N GLU A 2 -66.20 -28.02 -4.08
CA GLU A 2 -66.23 -26.56 -4.18
C GLU A 2 -64.89 -26.00 -4.73
N THR A 3 -65.04 -24.97 -5.56
CA THR A 3 -64.21 -23.76 -5.80
C THR A 3 -62.76 -23.66 -5.30
N THR A 4 -61.83 -23.40 -6.24
CA THR A 4 -60.59 -22.60 -6.02
C THR A 4 -60.91 -21.10 -5.91
N PRO A 5 -60.05 -20.28 -5.26
CA PRO A 5 -59.06 -19.54 -6.08
C PRO A 5 -57.66 -19.32 -5.44
N PHE A 6 -56.64 -19.45 -6.29
CA PHE A 6 -55.51 -18.53 -6.54
C PHE A 6 -54.94 -17.61 -5.43
N ASN A 7 -53.67 -17.86 -5.05
CA ASN A 7 -52.57 -16.93 -4.70
C ASN A 7 -51.59 -17.67 -3.76
N ARG A 8 -50.29 -17.40 -3.66
CA ARG A 8 -49.29 -16.62 -4.40
C ARG A 8 -47.99 -16.99 -3.66
N TRP A 9 -46.96 -17.41 -4.37
CA TRP A 9 -45.62 -17.57 -3.81
C TRP A 9 -45.07 -16.18 -3.44
N SER A 10 -44.70 -15.96 -2.17
CA SER A 10 -43.54 -15.16 -1.74
C SER A 10 -43.62 -14.84 -0.24
N GLU A 11 -42.91 -15.60 0.59
CA GLU A 11 -42.30 -15.08 1.82
C GLU A 11 -40.82 -15.39 1.68
N TYR A 12 -40.11 -14.46 1.04
CA TYR A 12 -38.68 -14.29 1.25
C TYR A 12 -38.57 -13.18 2.29
N ASP A 13 -37.87 -13.47 3.38
CA ASP A 13 -37.45 -12.53 4.40
C ASP A 13 -36.63 -11.40 3.75
N GLU A 14 -37.29 -10.29 3.44
CA GLU A 14 -36.67 -9.01 3.11
C GLU A 14 -36.21 -8.33 4.41
N GLU A 15 -35.07 -8.74 4.98
CA GLU A 15 -34.41 -7.95 6.04
C GLU A 15 -32.93 -8.36 6.21
N ASP A 16 -32.10 -8.17 5.18
CA ASP A 16 -30.65 -7.96 5.40
C ASP A 16 -29.92 -7.23 4.24
N ASP A 17 -30.62 -6.41 3.46
CA ASP A 17 -30.00 -5.42 2.57
C ASP A 17 -29.62 -4.15 3.35
N LEU A 18 -28.91 -4.34 4.46
CA LEU A 18 -28.29 -3.25 5.20
C LEU A 18 -27.02 -2.85 4.46
N VAL A 19 -27.24 -2.12 3.36
CA VAL A 19 -26.27 -1.32 2.62
C VAL A 19 -25.38 -0.64 3.64
N CYS A 20 -24.20 -1.22 3.85
CA CYS A 20 -23.25 -0.76 4.85
C CYS A 20 -22.99 0.72 4.63
N GLU A 21 -23.33 1.50 5.65
CA GLU A 21 -23.18 2.93 5.74
C GLU A 21 -21.77 3.37 5.28
N TYR A 22 -21.76 3.80 4.02
CA TYR A 22 -20.82 4.61 3.26
C TYR A 22 -19.57 5.06 4.06
N ASP A 23 -18.40 4.51 3.70
CA ASP A 23 -17.13 4.81 4.36
C ASP A 23 -16.60 6.21 3.96
N SER A 24 -17.03 7.23 4.71
CA SER A 24 -16.68 8.66 4.53
C SER A 24 -15.20 8.99 4.74
N THR A 25 -14.32 8.00 4.90
CA THR A 25 -12.89 8.24 5.04
C THR A 25 -12.24 8.72 3.74
N TRP A 26 -12.95 8.69 2.59
CA TRP A 26 -12.31 8.84 1.29
C TRP A 26 -12.99 9.62 0.15
N GLU A 27 -14.25 10.09 0.24
CA GLU A 27 -14.87 10.83 -0.88
C GLU A 27 -15.13 12.32 -0.64
N GLU A 28 -15.02 13.08 -1.74
CA GLU A 28 -15.47 14.46 -1.94
C GLU A 28 -16.97 14.47 -2.25
N THR A 29 -17.76 15.18 -1.46
CA THR A 29 -19.10 15.58 -1.91
C THR A 29 -18.97 16.82 -2.79
N ALA A 30 -19.06 16.65 -4.11
CA ALA A 30 -19.37 17.74 -5.03
C ALA A 30 -20.85 18.15 -4.96
N CYS A 31 -21.48 18.06 -3.79
CA CYS A 31 -22.79 18.59 -3.43
C CYS A 31 -23.17 18.07 -2.04
N ASP A 32 -22.52 18.55 -0.97
CA ASP A 32 -23.16 18.42 0.35
C ASP A 32 -22.89 19.64 1.23
N SER A 33 -23.96 20.39 1.45
CA SER A 33 -24.00 21.53 2.35
C SER A 33 -24.26 21.01 3.75
N GLY A 34 -23.28 20.36 4.39
CA GLY A 34 -23.35 20.07 5.82
C GLY A 34 -22.80 18.71 6.25
N GLY A 35 -21.47 18.53 6.27
CA GLY A 35 -20.87 17.32 6.85
C GLY A 35 -19.36 17.39 6.98
N LYS A 36 -18.88 17.53 8.23
CA LYS A 36 -17.50 17.40 8.76
C LYS A 36 -16.37 17.24 7.73
N ASN A 37 -15.58 18.32 7.55
CA ASN A 37 -14.30 18.34 6.85
C ASN A 37 -13.42 17.11 7.21
N SER A 38 -13.19 16.22 6.24
CA SER A 38 -12.19 15.18 6.35
C SER A 38 -10.80 15.80 6.45
N TRP A 39 -10.06 15.55 7.54
CA TRP A 39 -8.71 16.11 7.77
C TRP A 39 -7.70 15.73 6.68
N TRP A 40 -7.91 14.60 5.99
CA TRP A 40 -7.16 14.23 4.79
C TRP A 40 -7.18 15.32 3.71
N ASN A 41 -8.23 16.15 3.71
CA ASN A 41 -8.41 17.27 2.80
C ASN A 41 -7.79 18.59 3.30
N THR A 42 -7.41 18.70 4.59
CA THR A 42 -6.99 19.97 5.21
C THR A 42 -5.59 19.94 5.82
N GLY A 43 -5.08 18.81 6.32
CA GLY A 43 -3.79 18.75 7.02
C GLY A 43 -2.66 18.00 6.30
N TYR A 44 -2.97 17.04 5.41
CA TYR A 44 -1.96 16.44 4.54
C TYR A 44 -1.83 17.31 3.28
N ARG A 45 -0.93 18.31 3.29
CA ARG A 45 -0.64 19.17 2.12
C ARG A 45 0.06 18.43 0.96
N GLY A 46 0.04 17.10 0.93
CA GLY A 46 0.48 16.31 -0.21
C GLY A 46 -0.62 16.26 -1.27
N ARG A 47 -0.26 16.32 -2.56
CA ARG A 47 -1.19 15.99 -3.64
C ARG A 47 -1.79 14.61 -3.35
N ARG A 48 -3.11 14.55 -3.18
CA ARG A 48 -3.84 13.31 -2.85
C ARG A 48 -3.47 12.22 -3.85
N ASN A 49 -2.98 11.08 -3.38
CA ASN A 49 -2.65 9.94 -4.24
C ASN A 49 -3.94 9.21 -4.64
N LEU A 50 -4.63 9.74 -5.66
CA LEU A 50 -5.91 9.21 -6.15
C LEU A 50 -5.81 7.75 -6.61
N ARG A 51 -4.64 7.33 -7.12
CA ARG A 51 -4.39 5.95 -7.52
C ARG A 51 -4.38 5.02 -6.32
N ALA A 52 -3.69 5.40 -5.25
CA ALA A 52 -3.70 4.63 -4.00
C ALA A 52 -5.10 4.54 -3.40
N ALA A 53 -5.82 5.67 -3.34
CA ALA A 53 -7.18 5.71 -2.82
C ALA A 53 -8.11 4.77 -3.59
N LYS A 54 -8.09 4.81 -4.93
CA LYS A 54 -8.87 3.91 -5.78
C LYS A 54 -8.49 2.44 -5.55
N ASP A 55 -7.20 2.11 -5.50
CA ASP A 55 -6.73 0.74 -5.27
C ASP A 55 -7.21 0.18 -3.92
N MET A 56 -7.03 0.94 -2.83
CA MET A 56 -7.46 0.55 -1.49
C MET A 56 -8.99 0.48 -1.35
N GLN A 57 -9.73 1.29 -2.11
CA GLN A 57 -11.18 1.20 -2.17
C GLN A 57 -11.62 -0.08 -2.90
N THR A 58 -11.06 -0.36 -4.08
CA THR A 58 -11.36 -1.58 -4.85
C THR A 58 -11.07 -2.84 -4.03
N TYR A 59 -9.91 -2.88 -3.37
CA TYR A 59 -9.52 -3.97 -2.49
C TYR A 59 -10.52 -4.21 -1.35
N ARG A 60 -10.89 -3.15 -0.61
CA ARG A 60 -11.82 -3.27 0.53
C ARG A 60 -13.24 -3.69 0.13
N HIS A 61 -13.63 -3.46 -1.12
CA HIS A 61 -14.93 -3.85 -1.67
C HIS A 61 -14.88 -5.17 -2.46
N SER A 62 -13.81 -5.96 -2.30
CA SER A 62 -13.67 -7.28 -2.92
C SER A 62 -13.78 -7.26 -4.45
N TYR A 63 -13.20 -6.22 -5.09
CA TYR A 63 -13.01 -6.12 -6.54
C TYR A 63 -14.32 -6.26 -7.36
N PRO A 64 -15.33 -5.38 -7.17
CA PRO A 64 -16.66 -5.55 -7.76
C PRO A 64 -16.66 -5.61 -9.30
N GLU A 65 -15.84 -4.78 -9.97
CA GLU A 65 -15.75 -4.72 -11.44
C GLU A 65 -15.30 -6.06 -12.07
N LYS A 66 -14.48 -6.83 -11.36
CA LYS A 66 -13.96 -8.13 -11.83
C LYS A 66 -15.07 -9.16 -12.01
N TYR A 67 -16.12 -9.08 -11.18
CA TYR A 67 -17.21 -10.06 -11.15
C TYR A 67 -18.46 -9.58 -11.89
N GLN A 68 -18.52 -8.31 -12.29
CA GLN A 68 -19.64 -7.76 -13.08
C GLN A 68 -19.51 -8.04 -14.58
N SER A 69 -18.30 -8.23 -15.09
CA SER A 69 -18.04 -8.50 -16.52
C SER A 69 -18.07 -9.99 -16.89
N CYS A 70 -17.96 -10.90 -15.91
CA CYS A 70 -18.02 -12.35 -16.09
C CYS A 70 -19.46 -12.88 -16.03
N SER A 71 -20.29 -12.48 -17.00
CA SER A 71 -21.61 -13.12 -17.29
C SER A 71 -21.49 -14.35 -18.21
N TRP A 72 -20.26 -14.71 -18.59
CA TRP A 72 -19.96 -15.85 -19.48
C TRP A 72 -18.85 -16.72 -18.88
N ASP A 73 -19.13 -17.42 -17.78
CA ASP A 73 -18.32 -18.58 -17.39
C ASP A 73 -18.67 -19.73 -18.35
N HIS A 74 -17.96 -19.75 -19.48
CA HIS A 74 -18.02 -20.84 -20.42
C HIS A 74 -17.30 -22.04 -19.80
N LEU A 75 -18.04 -23.14 -19.67
CA LEU A 75 -17.58 -24.48 -19.29
C LEU A 75 -16.16 -24.76 -19.81
N THR A 76 -15.20 -24.86 -18.90
CA THR A 76 -14.02 -25.70 -19.12
C THR A 76 -14.17 -26.89 -18.18
N ASP A 77 -14.25 -28.11 -18.73
CA ASP A 77 -14.36 -29.39 -18.01
C ASP A 77 -13.08 -29.74 -17.22
N LEU A 78 -12.28 -28.75 -16.82
CA LEU A 78 -11.14 -28.96 -15.95
C LEU A 78 -11.64 -29.09 -14.52
N ASP A 79 -11.04 -30.02 -13.77
CA ASP A 79 -11.36 -30.20 -12.36
C ASP A 79 -11.18 -28.85 -11.65
N GLU A 80 -12.23 -28.44 -10.93
CA GLU A 80 -12.25 -27.19 -10.19
C GLU A 80 -11.08 -27.08 -9.20
N GLU A 81 -10.54 -28.21 -8.74
CA GLU A 81 -9.35 -28.24 -7.89
C GLU A 81 -8.05 -27.98 -8.66
N GLU A 82 -7.94 -28.40 -9.92
CA GLU A 82 -6.75 -28.16 -10.73
C GLU A 82 -6.53 -26.67 -10.99
N GLN A 83 -7.62 -25.90 -11.04
CA GLN A 83 -7.61 -24.44 -11.22
C GLN A 83 -7.17 -23.66 -9.97
N MET A 84 -7.19 -24.28 -8.78
CA MET A 84 -6.82 -23.65 -7.51
C MET A 84 -5.30 -23.67 -7.29
N VAL A 85 -4.59 -23.05 -8.22
CA VAL A 85 -3.12 -23.05 -8.31
C VAL A 85 -2.47 -22.51 -7.03
N ASN A 86 -3.01 -21.44 -6.44
CA ASN A 86 -2.45 -20.90 -5.21
C ASN A 86 -2.65 -21.87 -4.05
N LEU A 87 -3.85 -22.42 -3.88
CA LEU A 87 -4.12 -23.40 -2.81
C LEU A 87 -3.22 -24.63 -2.94
N ARG A 88 -3.02 -25.14 -4.16
CA ARG A 88 -2.11 -26.27 -4.44
C ARG A 88 -0.65 -25.94 -4.11
N PHE A 89 -0.20 -24.71 -4.39
CA PHE A 89 1.12 -24.24 -3.97
C PHE A 89 1.23 -24.23 -2.45
N TYR A 90 0.22 -23.71 -1.74
CA TYR A 90 0.18 -23.73 -0.28
C TYR A 90 0.07 -25.13 0.30
N ARG A 91 -0.55 -26.08 -0.40
CA ARG A 91 -0.52 -27.51 -0.06
C ARG A 91 0.82 -28.18 -0.33
N ASN A 92 1.79 -27.45 -0.89
CA ASN A 92 3.13 -27.92 -1.25
C ASN A 92 3.11 -28.97 -2.38
N GLU A 93 2.03 -28.99 -3.18
CA GLU A 93 1.84 -29.93 -4.28
C GLU A 93 2.64 -29.50 -5.52
N ILE A 94 2.54 -28.22 -5.87
CA ILE A 94 3.21 -27.62 -7.03
C ILE A 94 4.31 -26.63 -6.60
N PRO A 95 5.36 -26.45 -7.42
CA PRO A 95 6.33 -25.38 -7.20
C PRO A 95 5.80 -24.02 -7.70
N SER A 96 6.43 -22.94 -7.24
CA SER A 96 6.30 -21.62 -7.84
C SER A 96 6.94 -21.59 -9.22
N SER A 97 6.58 -20.57 -10.01
CA SER A 97 7.23 -20.28 -11.29
C SER A 97 7.58 -18.80 -11.37
N PRO A 98 8.73 -18.40 -11.94
CA PRO A 98 9.77 -19.21 -12.60
C PRO A 98 10.76 -19.91 -11.66
N ASP A 99 10.65 -19.75 -10.33
CA ASP A 99 11.73 -20.17 -9.42
C ASP A 99 11.80 -21.69 -9.17
N ASP A 100 10.78 -22.44 -9.60
CA ASP A 100 10.66 -23.90 -9.45
C ASP A 100 10.85 -24.38 -7.99
N MET A 101 10.38 -23.61 -7.01
CA MET A 101 10.47 -23.94 -5.59
C MET A 101 9.12 -24.11 -4.92
N LYS A 102 9.03 -25.08 -4.04
CA LYS A 102 7.84 -25.28 -3.21
C LYS A 102 7.84 -24.35 -2.00
N ILE A 103 6.64 -24.11 -1.44
CA ILE A 103 6.47 -23.24 -0.27
C ILE A 103 7.35 -23.65 0.93
N THR A 104 7.48 -24.96 1.19
CA THR A 104 8.34 -25.46 2.28
C THR A 104 9.83 -25.22 2.04
N GLU A 105 10.26 -25.15 0.78
CA GLU A 105 11.66 -24.85 0.43
C GLU A 105 11.97 -23.37 0.65
N PHE A 106 11.02 -22.46 0.34
CA PHE A 106 11.14 -21.05 0.73
C PHE A 106 11.32 -20.93 2.24
N HIS A 107 10.43 -21.53 3.03
CA HIS A 107 10.49 -21.43 4.50
C HIS A 107 11.79 -21.99 5.09
N LYS A 108 12.32 -23.07 4.51
CA LYS A 108 13.53 -23.73 4.97
C LYS A 108 14.81 -23.02 4.56
N HIS A 109 14.89 -22.53 3.32
CA HIS A 109 16.15 -22.11 2.70
C HIS A 109 16.31 -20.59 2.59
N TRP A 110 15.21 -19.82 2.62
CA TRP A 110 15.27 -18.37 2.42
C TRP A 110 15.23 -17.58 3.73
N LYS A 111 14.86 -18.21 4.84
CA LYS A 111 14.88 -17.55 6.15
C LYS A 111 16.31 -17.14 6.52
N GLY A 112 16.53 -15.84 6.71
CA GLY A 112 17.84 -15.27 6.98
C GLY A 112 18.71 -15.03 5.73
N ASP A 113 18.29 -15.46 4.55
CA ASP A 113 18.94 -15.17 3.26
C ASP A 113 18.39 -13.87 2.67
N TYR A 114 18.79 -12.76 3.30
CA TYR A 114 18.22 -11.45 2.99
C TYR A 114 18.63 -10.91 1.61
N GLU A 115 19.82 -11.27 1.12
CA GLU A 115 20.27 -10.86 -0.22
C GLU A 115 19.36 -11.47 -1.29
N ARG A 116 19.04 -12.76 -1.15
CA ARG A 116 18.15 -13.44 -2.08
C ARG A 116 16.72 -12.90 -2.03
N LEU A 117 16.20 -12.61 -0.84
CA LEU A 117 14.87 -12.00 -0.66
C LEU A 117 14.79 -10.58 -1.25
N GLU A 118 15.89 -9.81 -1.22
CA GLU A 118 15.94 -8.50 -1.85
C GLU A 118 15.93 -8.64 -3.38
N TYR A 119 16.88 -9.43 -3.92
CA TYR A 119 17.18 -9.50 -5.36
C TYR A 119 16.12 -10.26 -6.18
N VAL A 120 15.52 -11.31 -5.63
CA VAL A 120 14.49 -12.08 -6.36
C VAL A 120 13.12 -11.43 -6.16
N HIS A 121 12.39 -11.19 -7.25
CA HIS A 121 11.09 -10.51 -7.19
C HIS A 121 9.88 -11.43 -7.48
N SER A 122 10.11 -12.60 -8.08
CA SER A 122 9.10 -13.55 -8.55
C SER A 122 8.29 -14.21 -7.42
N TYR A 123 8.92 -14.45 -6.28
CA TYR A 123 8.35 -15.24 -5.18
C TYR A 123 7.17 -14.56 -4.48
N ILE A 124 7.16 -13.22 -4.42
CA ILE A 124 6.24 -12.49 -3.53
C ILE A 124 4.76 -12.73 -3.90
N GLN A 125 4.49 -12.98 -5.18
CA GLN A 125 3.13 -13.22 -5.66
C GLN A 125 2.63 -14.63 -5.36
N TRP A 126 3.55 -15.59 -5.23
CA TRP A 126 3.24 -16.94 -4.79
C TRP A 126 3.07 -17.01 -3.27
N LEU A 127 3.95 -16.34 -2.52
CA LEU A 127 3.86 -16.29 -1.06
C LEU A 127 2.71 -15.40 -0.56
N PHE A 128 2.24 -14.43 -1.34
CA PHE A 128 1.13 -13.54 -0.98
C PHE A 128 0.27 -13.26 -2.21
N PRO A 129 -0.55 -14.24 -2.64
CA PRO A 129 -1.40 -14.09 -3.81
C PRO A 129 -2.55 -13.13 -3.49
N LEU A 130 -3.09 -12.49 -4.53
CA LEU A 130 -4.17 -11.51 -4.48
C LEU A 130 -5.16 -11.76 -5.61
N GLN A 131 -6.38 -11.22 -5.50
CA GLN A 131 -7.34 -11.19 -6.61
C GLN A 131 -6.94 -10.25 -7.77
N GLU A 132 -5.78 -9.59 -7.70
CA GLU A 132 -5.24 -8.71 -8.74
C GLU A 132 -3.91 -9.24 -9.30
N ALA A 133 -3.68 -9.01 -10.58
CA ALA A 133 -2.42 -9.30 -11.24
C ALA A 133 -1.24 -8.61 -10.56
N GLY A 134 -0.06 -9.21 -10.70
CA GLY A 134 1.21 -8.57 -10.37
C GLY A 134 2.21 -8.72 -11.51
N MET A 135 3.48 -8.43 -11.25
CA MET A 135 4.54 -8.42 -12.27
C MET A 135 4.92 -9.81 -12.79
N ASN A 136 4.84 -10.84 -11.95
CA ASN A 136 4.98 -12.24 -12.30
C ASN A 136 3.66 -12.75 -12.89
N TYR A 137 3.57 -12.72 -14.22
CA TYR A 137 2.42 -13.21 -15.00
C TYR A 137 2.17 -14.72 -14.87
N ARG A 138 3.15 -15.47 -14.34
CA ARG A 138 3.01 -16.92 -14.11
C ARG A 138 2.29 -17.24 -12.80
N ALA A 139 2.28 -16.31 -11.84
CA ALA A 139 1.46 -16.42 -10.64
C ALA A 139 0.00 -16.14 -11.00
N LYS A 140 -0.92 -16.98 -10.52
CA LYS A 140 -2.35 -16.84 -10.80
C LYS A 140 -3.03 -15.96 -9.76
N GLU A 141 -3.99 -15.17 -10.22
CA GLU A 141 -4.82 -14.37 -9.32
C GLU A 141 -5.70 -15.27 -8.45
N LEU A 142 -5.97 -14.85 -7.21
CA LEU A 142 -6.94 -15.51 -6.36
C LEU A 142 -8.35 -15.39 -6.95
N THR A 143 -9.12 -16.46 -6.76
CA THR A 143 -10.57 -16.48 -6.98
C THR A 143 -11.30 -16.52 -5.64
N LYS A 144 -12.55 -16.04 -5.58
CA LYS A 144 -13.37 -16.14 -4.35
C LYS A 144 -13.49 -17.58 -3.84
N LYS A 145 -13.71 -18.53 -4.75
CA LYS A 145 -13.81 -19.95 -4.42
C LYS A 145 -12.51 -20.51 -3.84
N GLU A 146 -11.36 -20.12 -4.39
CA GLU A 146 -10.06 -20.50 -3.87
C GLU A 146 -9.81 -19.92 -2.47
N ILE A 147 -10.18 -18.65 -2.23
CA ILE A 147 -10.11 -18.01 -0.91
C ILE A 147 -10.96 -18.78 0.11
N GLU A 148 -12.19 -19.15 -0.25
CA GLU A 148 -13.08 -19.92 0.63
C GLU A 148 -12.50 -21.29 1.01
N LYS A 149 -11.94 -22.02 0.04
CA LYS A 149 -11.28 -23.31 0.31
C LYS A 149 -10.00 -23.11 1.14
N PHE A 150 -9.21 -22.09 0.84
CA PHE A 150 -8.00 -21.74 1.59
C PHE A 150 -8.32 -21.47 3.06
N CYS A 151 -9.34 -20.67 3.34
CA CYS A 151 -9.72 -20.30 4.72
C CYS A 151 -10.14 -21.51 5.59
N LYS A 152 -10.50 -22.64 4.96
CA LYS A 152 -10.87 -23.90 5.61
C LYS A 152 -9.70 -24.87 5.74
N ASP A 153 -8.56 -24.57 5.13
CA ASP A 153 -7.36 -25.44 5.09
C ASP A 153 -6.33 -24.95 6.14
N GLU A 154 -6.27 -25.65 7.27
CA GLU A 154 -5.43 -25.25 8.41
C GLU A 154 -3.92 -25.34 8.10
N GLU A 155 -3.50 -26.27 7.24
CA GLU A 155 -2.09 -26.40 6.86
C GLU A 155 -1.67 -25.27 5.91
N ALA A 156 -2.55 -24.90 4.96
CA ALA A 156 -2.32 -23.74 4.10
C ALA A 156 -2.22 -22.44 4.93
N LYS A 157 -3.13 -22.25 5.89
CA LYS A 157 -3.12 -21.13 6.83
C LYS A 157 -1.83 -21.08 7.66
N LYS A 158 -1.38 -22.22 8.19
CA LYS A 158 -0.11 -22.31 8.91
C LYS A 158 1.07 -21.86 8.04
N ARG A 159 1.11 -22.29 6.78
CA ARG A 159 2.17 -21.91 5.83
C ARG A 159 2.12 -20.43 5.44
N LEU A 160 0.95 -19.81 5.38
CA LEU A 160 0.85 -18.35 5.21
C LEU A 160 1.45 -17.62 6.42
N VAL A 161 1.24 -18.10 7.64
CA VAL A 161 1.89 -17.54 8.84
C VAL A 161 3.41 -17.71 8.76
N GLU A 162 3.91 -18.87 8.33
CA GLU A 162 5.36 -19.08 8.14
C GLU A 162 5.95 -18.15 7.07
N SER A 163 5.25 -17.93 5.96
CA SER A 163 5.63 -16.93 4.94
C SER A 163 5.64 -15.52 5.51
N TYR A 164 4.66 -15.18 6.34
CA TYR A 164 4.57 -13.88 7.00
C TYR A 164 5.73 -13.66 7.97
N GLU A 165 6.04 -14.64 8.82
CA GLU A 165 7.19 -14.58 9.73
C GLU A 165 8.53 -14.43 8.96
N LEU A 166 8.67 -15.13 7.84
CA LEU A 166 9.83 -15.01 6.96
C LEU A 166 9.99 -13.58 6.42
N MET A 167 8.90 -12.97 5.94
CA MET A 167 8.95 -11.61 5.42
C MET A 167 9.11 -10.56 6.53
N LEU A 168 8.51 -10.76 7.71
CA LEU A 168 8.74 -9.88 8.85
C LEU A 168 10.22 -9.86 9.24
N ASP A 169 10.86 -11.03 9.36
CA ASP A 169 12.28 -11.14 9.70
C ASP A 169 13.15 -10.36 8.68
N PHE A 170 12.84 -10.51 7.40
CA PHE A 170 13.47 -9.76 6.32
C PHE A 170 13.30 -8.24 6.43
N TYR A 171 12.22 -7.75 7.02
CA TYR A 171 12.01 -6.32 7.28
C TYR A 171 12.58 -5.86 8.63
N GLY A 172 13.22 -6.73 9.42
CA GLY A 172 13.71 -6.37 10.75
C GLY A 172 12.64 -6.39 11.82
N ILE A 173 11.59 -7.18 11.60
CA ILE A 173 10.39 -7.27 12.44
C ILE A 173 10.24 -8.73 12.89
N ARG A 174 9.69 -8.96 14.08
CA ARG A 174 9.33 -10.30 14.55
C ARG A 174 7.88 -10.34 15.00
N LEU A 175 7.19 -11.44 14.71
CA LEU A 175 5.87 -11.76 15.25
C LEU A 175 6.04 -12.30 16.67
N VAL A 176 5.52 -11.58 17.67
CA VAL A 176 5.65 -11.98 19.09
C VAL A 176 4.41 -12.69 19.62
N ASP A 177 3.26 -12.55 18.94
CA ASP A 177 2.03 -13.22 19.31
C ASP A 177 1.20 -13.55 18.05
N LYS A 178 1.09 -14.85 17.75
CA LYS A 178 0.34 -15.37 16.60
C LYS A 178 -1.18 -15.23 16.75
N SER A 179 -1.70 -15.06 17.96
CA SER A 179 -3.14 -14.91 18.19
C SER A 179 -3.61 -13.47 17.99
N THR A 180 -2.81 -12.50 18.43
CA THR A 180 -3.15 -11.07 18.32
C THR A 180 -2.51 -10.40 17.11
N GLY A 181 -1.51 -11.02 16.48
CA GLY A 181 -0.75 -10.42 15.40
C GLY A 181 0.30 -9.41 15.86
N ARG A 182 0.56 -9.30 17.17
CA ARG A 182 1.49 -8.32 17.73
C ARG A 182 2.91 -8.55 17.19
N VAL A 183 3.53 -7.46 16.74
CA VAL A 183 4.90 -7.44 16.20
C VAL A 183 5.80 -6.49 16.98
N GLU A 184 7.10 -6.74 16.93
CA GLU A 184 8.14 -5.89 17.53
C GLU A 184 9.38 -5.87 16.61
N ARG A 185 10.34 -4.99 16.88
CA ARG A 185 11.65 -5.01 16.20
C ARG A 185 12.34 -6.36 16.43
N SER A 186 12.96 -6.91 15.38
CA SER A 186 13.84 -8.07 15.50
C SER A 186 15.24 -7.64 15.96
N GLU A 187 16.14 -8.59 16.22
CA GLU A 187 17.51 -8.29 16.67
C GLU A 187 18.32 -7.51 15.63
N LYS A 188 18.05 -7.73 14.33
CA LYS A 188 18.78 -7.09 13.22
C LYS A 188 18.06 -5.86 12.66
N TRP A 189 17.12 -5.28 13.41
CA TRP A 189 16.21 -4.26 12.88
C TRP A 189 16.91 -3.07 12.23
N GLU A 190 18.05 -2.60 12.76
CA GLU A 190 18.78 -1.44 12.21
C GLU A 190 19.22 -1.67 10.76
N GLU A 191 19.95 -2.77 10.51
CA GLU A 191 20.41 -3.15 9.16
C GLU A 191 19.23 -3.34 8.19
N ARG A 192 18.15 -3.96 8.67
CA ARG A 192 16.98 -4.26 7.84
C ARG A 192 16.16 -3.01 7.54
N PHE A 193 16.08 -2.05 8.46
CA PHE A 193 15.42 -0.77 8.24
C PHE A 193 16.21 0.11 7.26
N ASP A 194 17.55 0.09 7.34
CA ASP A 194 18.41 0.74 6.35
C ASP A 194 18.18 0.17 4.94
N ASN A 195 18.00 -1.14 4.84
CA ASN A 195 17.62 -1.77 3.58
C ASN A 195 16.23 -1.30 3.11
N LEU A 196 15.23 -1.31 3.99
CA LEU A 196 13.85 -0.92 3.67
C LEU A 196 13.76 0.55 3.22
N ASN A 197 14.53 1.45 3.83
CA ASN A 197 14.60 2.85 3.41
C ASN A 197 15.25 3.02 2.03
N ARG A 198 16.26 2.20 1.68
CA ARG A 198 16.96 2.29 0.39
C ARG A 198 16.16 1.68 -0.75
N ASN A 199 15.38 0.64 -0.47
CA ASN A 199 14.70 -0.17 -1.49
C ASN A 199 13.18 -0.01 -1.42
N THR A 200 12.67 1.05 -2.03
CA THR A 200 11.25 1.46 -1.96
C THR A 200 10.27 0.47 -2.57
N HIS A 201 10.71 -0.43 -3.46
CA HIS A 201 9.85 -1.49 -4.01
C HIS A 201 9.33 -2.45 -2.91
N ASN A 202 10.03 -2.56 -1.77
CA ASN A 202 9.55 -3.31 -0.63
C ASN A 202 8.27 -2.73 -0.03
N ASN A 203 7.99 -1.44 -0.21
CA ASN A 203 6.70 -0.87 0.18
C ASN A 203 5.54 -1.50 -0.59
N LEU A 204 5.72 -1.79 -1.89
CA LEU A 204 4.73 -2.49 -2.70
C LEU A 204 4.56 -3.95 -2.23
N ARG A 205 5.66 -4.61 -1.84
CA ARG A 205 5.62 -5.96 -1.27
C ARG A 205 4.85 -5.97 0.07
N ILE A 206 5.07 -4.99 0.95
CA ILE A 206 4.34 -4.85 2.22
C ILE A 206 2.85 -4.61 1.97
N THR A 207 2.49 -3.72 1.04
CA THR A 207 1.08 -3.52 0.64
C THR A 207 0.45 -4.83 0.18
N ARG A 208 1.16 -5.62 -0.64
CA ARG A 208 0.68 -6.94 -1.10
C ARG A 208 0.46 -7.91 0.07
N ILE A 209 1.41 -7.99 0.99
CA ILE A 209 1.32 -8.81 2.20
C ILE A 209 0.09 -8.41 3.02
N LEU A 210 -0.10 -7.11 3.31
CA LEU A 210 -1.25 -6.61 4.05
C LEU A 210 -2.56 -7.00 3.36
N LYS A 211 -2.66 -6.80 2.04
CA LYS A 211 -3.86 -7.16 1.28
C LYS A 211 -4.14 -8.67 1.37
N SER A 212 -3.12 -9.49 1.15
CA SER A 212 -3.22 -10.96 1.13
C SER A 212 -3.61 -11.53 2.50
N LEU A 213 -3.05 -10.99 3.59
CA LEU A 213 -3.47 -11.33 4.95
C LEU A 213 -4.96 -11.05 5.16
N GLY A 214 -5.48 -9.93 4.66
CA GLY A 214 -6.90 -9.61 4.77
C GLY A 214 -7.82 -10.54 3.97
N GLU A 215 -7.41 -10.93 2.76
CA GLU A 215 -8.19 -11.84 1.90
C GLU A 215 -8.20 -13.27 2.45
N LEU A 216 -7.07 -13.74 2.97
CA LEU A 216 -6.86 -15.14 3.36
C LEU A 216 -7.16 -15.42 4.85
N GLY A 217 -7.95 -14.55 5.50
CA GLY A 217 -8.50 -14.80 6.83
C GLY A 217 -7.66 -14.29 8.02
N PHE A 218 -6.59 -13.53 7.78
CA PHE A 218 -5.67 -13.01 8.81
C PHE A 218 -5.81 -11.49 9.03
N LYS A 219 -7.03 -10.95 8.97
CA LYS A 219 -7.34 -9.52 9.18
C LYS A 219 -6.71 -8.96 10.48
N HIS A 220 -6.68 -9.78 11.53
CA HIS A 220 -6.13 -9.43 12.84
C HIS A 220 -4.62 -9.11 12.81
N TYR A 221 -3.87 -9.52 11.78
CA TYR A 221 -2.46 -9.17 11.62
C TYR A 221 -2.23 -7.80 10.98
N GLN A 222 -3.22 -7.26 10.27
CA GLN A 222 -3.06 -6.01 9.51
C GLN A 222 -2.82 -4.82 10.45
N ALA A 223 -3.72 -4.60 11.42
CA ALA A 223 -3.66 -3.41 12.27
C ALA A 223 -2.38 -3.33 13.15
N PRO A 224 -1.93 -4.41 13.81
CA PRO A 224 -0.67 -4.38 14.56
C PRO A 224 0.55 -4.04 13.70
N LEU A 225 0.64 -4.61 12.49
CA LEU A 225 1.75 -4.32 11.58
C LEU A 225 1.73 -2.87 11.10
N VAL A 226 0.56 -2.34 10.77
CA VAL A 226 0.42 -0.94 10.34
C VAL A 226 0.75 0.01 11.49
N LYS A 227 0.31 -0.30 12.71
CA LYS A 227 0.67 0.47 13.91
C LYS A 227 2.17 0.52 14.13
N PHE A 228 2.86 -0.61 13.96
CA PHE A 228 4.31 -0.68 14.05
C PHE A 228 4.98 0.29 13.05
N PHE A 229 4.57 0.27 11.78
CA PHE A 229 5.11 1.20 10.79
C PHE A 229 4.76 2.67 11.11
N LEU A 230 3.59 2.97 11.66
CA LEU A 230 3.27 4.33 12.12
C LEU A 230 4.21 4.80 13.24
N GLU A 231 4.50 3.94 14.22
CA GLU A 231 5.44 4.25 15.31
C GLU A 231 6.85 4.51 14.78
N GLU A 232 7.35 3.63 13.90
CA GLU A 232 8.69 3.75 13.34
C GLU A 232 8.86 4.96 12.39
N THR A 233 7.77 5.39 11.74
CA THR A 233 7.81 6.51 10.78
C THR A 233 7.47 7.87 11.39
N LEU A 234 6.59 7.92 12.40
CA LEU A 234 6.11 9.18 12.97
C LEU A 234 6.74 9.54 14.31
N ILE A 235 7.17 8.54 15.10
CA ILE A 235 7.72 8.77 16.45
C ILE A 235 9.22 8.58 16.47
N HIS A 236 9.70 7.46 15.91
CA HIS A 236 11.12 7.11 15.97
C HIS A 236 11.94 7.64 14.80
N ASP A 237 11.29 8.08 13.73
CA ASP A 237 11.93 8.64 12.54
C ASP A 237 12.95 7.68 11.86
N ASN A 238 12.78 6.37 12.07
CA ASN A 238 13.66 5.33 11.56
C ASN A 238 13.36 4.95 10.10
N LEU A 239 12.11 5.12 9.64
CA LEU A 239 11.62 4.63 8.34
C LEU A 239 11.09 5.75 7.43
N LYS A 240 11.83 6.85 7.31
CA LYS A 240 11.43 8.07 6.56
C LYS A 240 10.88 7.79 5.17
N ASN A 241 11.52 6.89 4.42
CA ASN A 241 11.14 6.59 3.03
C ASN A 241 9.93 5.64 2.92
N VAL A 242 9.48 5.08 4.04
CA VAL A 242 8.25 4.25 4.14
C VAL A 242 7.04 5.12 4.49
N LYS A 243 7.24 6.28 5.13
CA LYS A 243 6.18 7.17 5.66
C LYS A 243 5.07 7.44 4.64
N GLN A 244 5.39 7.79 3.40
CA GLN A 244 4.38 8.06 2.37
C GLN A 244 3.53 6.83 2.06
N SER A 245 4.13 5.63 1.97
CA SER A 245 3.40 4.38 1.75
C SER A 245 2.55 3.98 2.95
N VAL A 246 2.98 4.28 4.18
CA VAL A 246 2.12 4.10 5.38
C VAL A 246 0.86 4.93 5.25
N MET A 247 1.01 6.20 4.88
CA MET A 247 -0.08 7.17 4.80
C MET A 247 -1.01 6.90 3.61
N ASP A 248 -0.50 6.48 2.46
CA ASP A 248 -1.31 6.28 1.25
C ASP A 248 -1.92 4.88 1.14
N TYR A 249 -1.20 3.85 1.59
CA TYR A 249 -1.56 2.44 1.36
C TYR A 249 -1.78 1.68 2.66
N PHE A 250 -0.80 1.64 3.57
CA PHE A 250 -0.82 0.65 4.66
C PHE A 250 -1.99 0.86 5.62
N LEU A 251 -2.27 2.12 6.00
CA LEU A 251 -3.45 2.49 6.79
C LEU A 251 -4.75 1.94 6.20
N PHE A 252 -4.84 1.92 4.87
CA PHE A 252 -6.08 1.69 4.15
C PHE A 252 -6.20 0.28 3.58
N ALA A 253 -5.13 -0.51 3.67
CA ALA A 253 -5.16 -1.95 3.50
C ALA A 253 -5.80 -2.66 4.69
N VAL A 254 -5.91 -2.03 5.88
CA VAL A 254 -6.61 -2.62 7.04
C VAL A 254 -8.10 -2.76 6.71
N LEU A 255 -8.62 -3.99 6.65
CA LEU A 255 -10.02 -4.24 6.30
C LEU A 255 -10.98 -3.83 7.42
N ASP A 256 -10.63 -4.13 8.68
CA ASP A 256 -11.44 -3.76 9.84
C ASP A 256 -11.60 -2.23 9.95
N LYS A 257 -12.86 -1.76 9.89
CA LYS A 257 -13.18 -0.32 9.83
C LYS A 257 -12.82 0.39 11.14
N ASP A 258 -13.01 -0.27 12.28
CA ASP A 258 -12.76 0.34 13.58
C ASP A 258 -11.27 0.43 13.89
N GLU A 259 -10.52 -0.65 13.64
CA GLU A 259 -9.06 -0.63 13.77
C GLU A 259 -8.43 0.38 12.81
N ARG A 260 -8.87 0.42 11.55
CA ARG A 260 -8.42 1.44 10.60
C ARG A 260 -8.66 2.86 11.12
N ARG A 261 -9.87 3.16 11.64
CA ARG A 261 -10.18 4.47 12.21
C ARG A 261 -9.26 4.83 13.38
N LYS A 262 -8.99 3.89 14.29
CA LYS A 262 -8.05 4.09 15.41
C LYS A 262 -6.65 4.43 14.91
N LEU A 263 -6.18 3.76 13.86
CA LEU A 263 -4.86 4.01 13.26
C LEU A 263 -4.78 5.37 12.56
N ILE A 264 -5.85 5.79 11.88
CA ILE A 264 -5.94 7.13 11.27
C ILE A 264 -5.87 8.21 12.35
N GLU A 265 -6.62 8.03 13.45
CA GLU A 265 -6.58 8.96 14.58
C GLU A 265 -5.20 8.99 15.23
N TYR A 266 -4.56 7.83 15.37
CA TYR A 266 -3.18 7.72 15.83
C TYR A 266 -2.22 8.49 14.92
N ALA A 267 -2.27 8.24 13.61
CA ALA A 267 -1.46 8.93 12.62
C ALA A 267 -1.66 10.46 12.73
N PHE A 268 -2.91 10.92 12.83
CA PHE A 268 -3.23 12.34 12.98
C PHE A 268 -2.57 12.98 14.22
N ARG A 269 -2.62 12.31 15.38
CA ARG A 269 -2.03 12.83 16.62
C ARG A 269 -0.50 12.95 16.57
N HIS A 270 0.15 12.12 15.76
CA HIS A 270 1.61 12.01 15.70
C HIS A 270 2.22 12.54 14.40
N TYR A 271 1.41 12.95 13.42
CA TYR A 271 1.90 13.48 12.15
C TYR A 271 2.40 14.92 12.29
N GLU A 272 3.64 15.15 11.89
CA GLU A 272 4.26 16.47 11.80
C GLU A 272 4.44 16.95 10.34
N PRO A 273 4.43 18.28 10.09
CA PRO A 273 4.64 19.33 11.09
C PRO A 273 3.32 19.76 11.70
N LYS A 274 3.28 19.97 13.03
CA LYS A 274 2.31 20.93 13.58
C LYS A 274 2.47 22.18 12.70
N CYS A 275 1.47 22.50 11.88
CA CYS A 275 1.51 23.63 10.96
C CYS A 275 2.21 24.79 11.67
N GLY A 276 3.27 25.33 11.06
CA GLY A 276 4.11 26.36 11.66
C GLY A 276 3.27 27.45 12.31
N MET A 277 3.03 27.30 13.61
CA MET A 277 2.99 28.43 14.50
C MET A 277 4.45 28.77 14.65
N SER A 278 4.91 29.65 13.76
CA SER A 278 6.01 30.54 14.07
C SER A 278 5.93 30.90 15.54
N GLU A 279 7.05 30.76 16.23
CA GLU A 279 7.31 31.45 17.49
C GLU A 279 6.55 32.77 17.49
N GLY A 280 5.59 32.92 18.41
CA GLY A 280 4.78 34.14 18.49
C GLY A 280 5.72 35.36 18.55
N PRO A 281 5.31 36.52 18.00
CA PRO A 281 6.15 37.70 18.02
C PRO A 281 6.57 37.96 19.47
N ARG A 282 7.89 38.02 19.69
CA ARG A 282 8.46 38.42 20.97
C ARG A 282 7.87 39.79 21.33
N PRO A 283 7.54 40.06 22.60
CA PRO A 283 7.02 41.35 22.99
C PRO A 283 7.99 42.43 22.53
N ASP A 284 7.47 43.35 21.71
CA ASP A 284 8.17 44.52 21.23
C ASP A 284 8.68 45.29 22.46
N VAL A 285 10.00 45.35 22.62
CA VAL A 285 10.63 46.14 23.67
C VAL A 285 10.50 47.58 23.18
N GLY A 286 9.66 48.35 23.87
CA GLY A 286 9.21 49.67 23.46
C GLY A 286 10.31 50.57 22.91
N ALA A 287 10.01 51.18 21.77
CA ALA A 287 10.71 52.34 21.27
C ALA A 287 10.48 53.50 22.26
N ASP A 288 11.49 53.82 23.05
CA ASP A 288 11.64 55.17 23.61
C ASP A 288 12.25 56.07 22.53
N GLU A 289 11.50 57.11 22.19
CA GLU A 289 11.97 58.25 21.42
C GLU A 289 13.03 59.04 22.20
N ASP A 290 13.79 59.82 21.41
CA ASP A 290 14.51 61.04 21.79
C ASP A 290 16.00 60.92 22.12
N GLN A 291 16.84 61.24 21.12
CA GLN A 291 17.70 62.44 21.17
C GLN A 291 18.59 62.57 19.92
N ARG A 292 18.45 63.74 19.27
CA ARG A 292 19.35 64.31 18.24
C ARG A 292 20.59 64.93 18.92
N PRO A 293 21.77 64.96 18.27
CA PRO A 293 22.22 66.20 17.60
C PRO A 293 22.98 65.92 16.28
N GLU A 294 22.64 66.58 15.17
CA GLU A 294 23.32 67.75 14.57
C GLU A 294 24.85 67.71 14.47
N GLY A 295 25.37 67.71 13.22
CA GLY A 295 26.65 68.32 12.91
C GLY A 295 27.49 67.69 11.78
N ALA A 296 27.41 68.33 10.60
CA ALA A 296 28.57 68.81 9.83
C ALA A 296 29.17 67.99 8.64
N VAL A 297 29.04 68.65 7.48
CA VAL A 297 29.96 68.86 6.32
C VAL A 297 30.11 67.83 5.20
N GLU A 298 29.92 68.39 4.00
CA GLU A 298 30.18 67.93 2.64
C GLU A 298 31.60 67.40 2.42
N ASP A 299 31.76 66.45 1.48
CA ASP A 299 32.78 66.61 0.45
C ASP A 299 32.44 65.87 -0.86
N THR A 300 33.04 66.37 -1.93
CA THR A 300 32.62 66.21 -3.32
C THR A 300 33.43 65.18 -4.12
N ALA A 301 32.85 64.77 -5.26
CA ALA A 301 33.50 64.52 -6.56
C ALA A 301 33.90 63.08 -7.00
N SER A 302 33.19 62.66 -8.07
CA SER A 302 33.71 62.22 -9.38
C SER A 302 34.00 60.73 -9.65
N GLY A 303 33.43 60.21 -10.74
CA GLY A 303 33.92 59.01 -11.43
C GLY A 303 32.91 58.28 -12.31
N ASN A 304 32.90 58.61 -13.61
CA ASN A 304 32.13 57.99 -14.71
C ASN A 304 32.32 56.47 -14.88
N GLY A 305 31.31 55.80 -15.46
CA GLY A 305 31.50 54.51 -16.15
C GLY A 305 30.22 53.85 -16.64
N ALA A 306 29.99 53.86 -17.96
CA ALA A 306 28.83 53.33 -18.66
C ALA A 306 28.70 51.79 -18.63
N GLY A 307 27.47 51.29 -18.82
CA GLY A 307 27.22 49.87 -19.11
C GLY A 307 25.75 49.48 -19.04
N ASN A 308 25.03 49.64 -20.14
CA ASN A 308 23.65 49.23 -20.36
C ASN A 308 23.63 47.75 -20.82
N VAL A 309 22.95 46.82 -20.12
CA VAL A 309 22.29 45.64 -20.72
C VAL A 309 21.19 45.13 -19.77
N SER A 310 19.97 45.07 -20.32
CA SER A 310 18.78 44.38 -19.81
C SER A 310 18.87 42.85 -19.97
N SER A 311 18.39 42.08 -19.01
CA SER A 311 17.95 40.69 -19.25
C SER A 311 16.82 40.31 -18.30
N ASN A 312 15.69 39.94 -18.87
CA ASN A 312 14.57 39.28 -18.20
C ASN A 312 14.90 37.78 -17.97
N PRO A 313 14.14 37.10 -17.09
CA PRO A 313 14.36 35.73 -16.64
C PRO A 313 13.73 34.72 -17.61
N ASP A 314 14.24 33.48 -17.65
CA ASP A 314 13.45 32.27 -17.97
C ASP A 314 14.26 30.96 -17.74
N ASP A 315 13.55 29.95 -17.24
CA ASP A 315 13.74 28.50 -17.36
C ASP A 315 14.87 27.76 -16.60
N MET A 316 14.55 27.35 -15.37
CA MET A 316 15.05 26.10 -14.78
C MET A 316 14.02 24.98 -15.00
N LYS A 317 14.32 24.07 -15.93
CA LYS A 317 13.59 22.81 -16.13
C LYS A 317 13.81 21.86 -14.96
N ALA A 318 12.70 21.43 -14.36
CA ALA A 318 12.62 20.26 -13.49
C ALA A 318 12.76 18.98 -14.32
N SER A 319 13.52 18.01 -13.81
CA SER A 319 13.66 16.67 -14.36
C SER A 319 12.57 15.76 -13.77
N ASP A 320 11.56 15.45 -14.57
CA ASP A 320 10.63 14.34 -14.37
C ASP A 320 11.08 13.15 -15.23
N ASP A 321 11.69 12.13 -14.63
CA ASP A 321 11.94 10.85 -15.32
C ASP A 321 10.87 9.83 -14.92
N ALA A 322 9.80 9.81 -15.73
CA ALA A 322 8.87 8.71 -15.83
C ALA A 322 9.44 7.67 -16.82
N MET A 323 9.84 6.50 -16.31
CA MET A 323 10.34 5.41 -17.14
C MET A 323 9.17 4.64 -17.78
N ILE A 324 8.96 4.90 -19.07
CA ILE A 324 8.04 4.18 -19.96
C ILE A 324 8.74 2.88 -20.39
N CYS A 325 8.13 1.73 -20.10
CA CYS A 325 8.52 0.44 -20.66
C CYS A 325 8.20 0.41 -22.16
N LYS A 326 9.20 0.14 -22.99
CA LYS A 326 9.01 -0.19 -24.41
C LYS A 326 8.92 -1.70 -24.56
N ASP A 327 7.88 -2.13 -25.26
CA ASP A 327 7.72 -3.48 -25.80
C ASP A 327 8.89 -3.82 -26.73
N GLN A 328 9.45 -5.01 -26.57
CA GLN A 328 10.32 -5.64 -27.55
C GLN A 328 9.59 -6.84 -28.14
N GLU A 329 9.12 -6.66 -29.37
CA GLU A 329 8.73 -7.74 -30.28
C GLU A 329 9.95 -8.64 -30.52
N MET A 330 9.76 -9.95 -30.36
CA MET A 330 10.78 -10.95 -30.65
C MET A 330 10.47 -11.53 -32.03
N GLU A 331 11.30 -11.17 -33.01
CA GLU A 331 11.31 -11.79 -34.33
C GLU A 331 11.66 -13.28 -34.21
N THR A 332 10.83 -14.12 -34.83
CA THR A 332 11.10 -15.54 -35.06
C THR A 332 12.02 -15.68 -36.26
N ASP A 333 13.22 -16.21 -36.05
CA ASP A 333 14.11 -16.61 -37.15
C ASP A 333 13.97 -18.11 -37.40
N GLU A 334 13.56 -18.45 -38.63
CA GLU A 334 13.53 -19.79 -39.18
C GLU A 334 14.95 -20.18 -39.62
N GLY A 335 15.47 -21.29 -39.11
CA GLY A 335 16.78 -21.81 -39.48
C GLY A 335 16.83 -23.32 -39.40
N SER A 336 16.44 -23.97 -40.50
CA SER A 336 16.64 -25.39 -40.79
C SER A 336 18.11 -25.77 -40.81
N GLU A 337 18.50 -26.90 -40.21
CA GLU A 337 19.52 -27.78 -40.78
C GLU A 337 19.41 -29.22 -40.25
N MET A 338 19.46 -30.16 -41.20
CA MET A 338 19.43 -31.62 -41.06
C MET A 338 20.81 -32.17 -40.66
N GLU A 339 20.82 -33.37 -40.04
CA GLU A 339 21.82 -34.47 -40.06
C GLU A 339 21.72 -35.20 -38.70
N TYR A 340 21.46 -36.51 -38.53
CA TYR A 340 21.56 -37.74 -39.33
C TYR A 340 20.39 -38.69 -39.04
#